data_AF-A0A925V6Y3-F1
#
_entry.id   AF-A0A925V6Y3-F1
#
_cell.length_a   1.000
_cell.length_b   1.000
_cell.length_c   1.000
_cell.angle_alpha   90.00
_cell.angle_beta   90.00
_cell.angle_gamma   90.00
#
_symmetry.space_group_name_H-M   'P 1'
#
loop_
_entity.id
_entity.type
_entity.pdbx_description
1 polymer ?
#
loop_
_entity_poly.entity_id
_entity_poly.type
_entity_poly.pdbx_seq_one_letter_code
_entity_poly.pdbx_strand_id
1 'polypeptide(L)'
;SLRHRTALLRGKGWLRHYLENLPALARYPGLPALKQGMAGVPAIIVAAGPSLDRNLDALRELSEHVLVLAVNTAATALGRAGIRPHAVVAIESLDVSTQLRDLPWLDEVPAFLELTGHPALWELPFAAKIPISVDTSSCTSFSARIDPAHHLSAGFCVANAATAIAYALGCNPIVLVGSDLAYDGDRVYASGTAFGAMRAEQRGDGIAHLTGLEGKRAIEARSGDATGGNHMPDRAKTCRVDGWGGRGPVTTTRDFLMFRDWYTSAAQTLASEGIDAINATEGGAHIPGFRDLALRDALPLSQASHSGPSVRQRFDALLTRAPSSPARIVEIVAAELESTRQLLRTAAKARATVRNDPDGDLTLDARGAERLRRLGARTRELLHAAPLCAEAVFAPIEELRVRGQVTSFAFYTALEAPLVELETALARVSQRVLAASIESSTPAALAPTG
;
A
#
# COMPACT_ATOMS: atom_id res chain seq x y z
N SER A 1 6.10 -18.69 -2.10
CA SER A 1 6.35 -17.51 -2.96
C SER A 1 6.98 -16.40 -2.13
N LEU A 2 7.55 -15.35 -2.76
CA LEU A 2 8.07 -14.16 -2.06
C LEU A 2 6.97 -13.50 -1.20
N ARG A 3 5.78 -13.30 -1.78
CA ARG A 3 4.59 -12.80 -1.07
C ARG A 3 4.30 -13.55 0.23
N HIS A 4 4.32 -14.89 0.19
CA HIS A 4 4.06 -15.71 1.37
C HIS A 4 5.10 -15.50 2.48
N ARG A 5 6.41 -15.42 2.14
CA ARG A 5 7.45 -15.14 3.14
C ARG A 5 7.33 -13.73 3.71
N THR A 6 7.03 -12.74 2.87
CA THR A 6 6.82 -11.36 3.33
C THR A 6 5.62 -11.28 4.28
N ALA A 7 4.50 -11.96 3.96
CA ALA A 7 3.33 -12.01 4.84
C ALA A 7 3.66 -12.65 6.21
N LEU A 8 4.44 -13.74 6.23
CA LEU A 8 4.88 -14.36 7.48
C LEU A 8 5.71 -13.42 8.36
N LEU A 9 6.63 -12.67 7.76
CA LEU A 9 7.56 -11.81 8.50
C LEU A 9 6.91 -10.47 8.88
N ARG A 10 6.12 -9.87 7.99
CA ARG A 10 5.62 -8.49 8.14
C ARG A 10 4.14 -8.41 8.54
N GLY A 11 3.38 -9.49 8.42
CA GLY A 11 1.92 -9.51 8.62
C GLY A 11 1.49 -9.01 9.99
N LYS A 12 2.18 -9.40 11.07
CA LYS A 12 1.87 -8.89 12.43
C LYS A 12 2.00 -7.36 12.52
N GLY A 13 3.06 -6.81 11.94
CA GLY A 13 3.27 -5.35 11.89
C GLY A 13 2.21 -4.65 11.05
N TRP A 14 1.88 -5.19 9.88
CA TRP A 14 0.84 -4.66 9.00
C TRP A 14 -0.55 -4.69 9.62
N LEU A 15 -0.94 -5.77 10.30
CA LEU A 15 -2.21 -5.86 11.00
C LEU A 15 -2.30 -4.80 12.11
N ARG A 16 -1.23 -4.62 12.88
CA ARG A 16 -1.21 -3.58 13.92
C ARG A 16 -1.37 -2.18 13.32
N HIS A 17 -0.61 -1.84 12.28
CA HIS A 17 -0.75 -0.55 11.59
C HIS A 17 -2.16 -0.36 11.03
N TYR A 18 -2.71 -1.40 10.39
CA TYR A 18 -4.06 -1.39 9.86
C TYR A 18 -5.09 -1.03 10.93
N LEU A 19 -5.03 -1.68 12.09
CA LEU A 19 -5.90 -1.40 13.23
C LEU A 19 -5.71 0.03 13.77
N GLU A 20 -4.47 0.50 13.88
CA GLU A 20 -4.17 1.86 14.35
C GLU A 20 -4.73 2.95 13.44
N ASN A 21 -4.68 2.70 12.13
CA ASN A 21 -5.10 3.61 11.06
C ASN A 21 -6.59 3.46 10.69
N LEU A 22 -7.26 2.38 11.12
CA LEU A 22 -8.65 2.09 10.75
C LEU A 22 -9.65 3.24 11.01
N PRO A 23 -9.54 4.04 12.11
CA PRO A 23 -10.40 5.20 12.32
C PRO A 23 -10.35 6.24 11.20
N ALA A 24 -9.28 6.26 10.40
CA ALA A 24 -9.16 7.15 9.25
C ALA A 24 -10.25 6.92 8.20
N LEU A 25 -10.76 5.69 8.04
CA LEU A 25 -11.87 5.40 7.13
C LEU A 25 -13.16 6.12 7.50
N ALA A 26 -13.38 6.38 8.80
CA ALA A 26 -14.54 7.13 9.27
C ALA A 26 -14.31 8.65 9.24
N ARG A 27 -13.05 9.09 9.21
CA ARG A 27 -12.68 10.52 9.29
C ARG A 27 -12.49 11.18 7.93
N TYR A 28 -12.04 10.45 6.93
CA TYR A 28 -11.64 11.01 5.64
C TYR A 28 -12.32 10.32 4.46
N PRO A 29 -12.58 11.03 3.33
CA PRO A 29 -13.04 10.37 2.12
C PRO A 29 -12.01 9.38 1.59
N GLY A 30 -12.42 8.12 1.47
CA GLY A 30 -11.62 7.09 0.81
C GLY A 30 -11.71 7.16 -0.71
N LEU A 31 -10.82 6.42 -1.39
CA LEU A 31 -10.80 6.34 -2.86
C LEU A 31 -12.16 6.12 -3.55
N PRO A 32 -13.12 5.33 -3.00
CA PRO A 32 -14.44 5.18 -3.61
C PRO A 32 -15.16 6.50 -3.85
N ALA A 33 -15.05 7.45 -2.92
CA ALA A 33 -15.69 8.75 -3.04
C ALA A 33 -15.07 9.62 -4.14
N LEU A 34 -13.83 9.33 -4.56
CA LEU A 34 -13.08 10.09 -5.57
C LEU A 34 -13.15 9.43 -6.97
N LYS A 35 -13.69 8.22 -7.08
CA LYS A 35 -13.69 7.42 -8.31
C LYS A 35 -14.28 8.20 -9.48
N GLN A 36 -13.61 8.13 -10.63
CA GLN A 36 -13.95 8.87 -11.87
C GLN A 36 -13.98 10.40 -11.75
N GLY A 37 -13.57 10.98 -10.61
CA GLY A 37 -13.60 12.44 -10.41
C GLY A 37 -12.66 13.22 -11.34
N MET A 38 -11.62 12.57 -11.84
CA MET A 38 -10.63 13.11 -12.77
C MET A 38 -10.76 12.50 -14.18
N ALA A 39 -11.96 12.03 -14.54
CA ALA A 39 -12.27 11.53 -15.87
C ALA A 39 -11.74 12.45 -16.98
N GLY A 40 -10.92 11.89 -17.89
CA GLY A 40 -10.35 12.58 -19.05
C GLY A 40 -9.20 13.56 -18.74
N VAL A 41 -8.75 13.66 -17.48
CA VAL A 41 -7.57 14.45 -17.13
C VAL A 41 -6.32 13.59 -17.30
N PRO A 42 -5.26 14.08 -17.96
CA PRO A 42 -3.99 13.36 -17.99
C PRO A 42 -3.40 13.24 -16.58
N ALA A 43 -2.88 12.07 -16.22
CA ALA A 43 -2.17 11.87 -14.97
C ALA A 43 -0.69 11.55 -15.21
N ILE A 44 0.20 12.22 -14.48
CA ILE A 44 1.61 11.89 -14.41
C ILE A 44 1.90 11.22 -13.06
N ILE A 45 2.42 10.00 -13.14
CA ILE A 45 2.94 9.26 -11.99
C ILE A 45 4.43 9.53 -11.89
N VAL A 46 4.85 10.23 -10.84
CA VAL A 46 6.25 10.60 -10.61
C VAL A 46 6.88 9.62 -9.62
N ALA A 47 7.71 8.73 -10.14
CA ALA A 47 8.52 7.78 -9.40
C ALA A 47 9.97 8.29 -9.22
N ALA A 48 10.76 7.58 -8.42
CA ALA A 48 12.04 8.07 -7.90
C ALA A 48 13.29 7.55 -8.66
N GLY A 49 13.10 6.92 -9.82
CA GLY A 49 14.19 6.36 -10.62
C GLY A 49 15.08 7.44 -11.25
N PRO A 50 16.33 7.09 -11.62
CA PRO A 50 17.36 8.05 -12.01
C PRO A 50 16.94 9.03 -13.11
N SER A 51 16.09 8.60 -14.05
CA SER A 51 15.65 9.43 -15.16
C SER A 51 14.81 10.64 -14.76
N LEU A 52 14.24 10.69 -13.55
CA LEU A 52 13.47 11.84 -13.08
C LEU A 52 14.24 13.16 -13.20
N ASP A 53 15.57 13.15 -12.98
CA ASP A 53 16.42 14.34 -13.09
C ASP A 53 16.28 15.04 -14.46
N ARG A 54 16.04 14.28 -15.54
CA ARG A 54 15.88 14.80 -16.91
C ARG A 54 14.54 15.50 -17.13
N ASN A 55 13.55 15.20 -16.29
CA ASN A 55 12.14 15.53 -16.54
C ASN A 55 11.60 16.62 -15.60
N LEU A 56 12.37 17.08 -14.62
CA LEU A 56 11.92 18.08 -13.62
C LEU A 56 11.43 19.39 -14.26
N ASP A 57 12.10 19.88 -15.31
CA ASP A 57 11.69 21.12 -15.96
C ASP A 57 10.37 20.98 -16.74
N ALA A 58 10.22 19.89 -17.49
CA ALA A 58 8.97 19.58 -18.18
C ALA A 58 7.81 19.34 -17.20
N LEU A 59 8.06 18.67 -16.07
CA LEU A 59 7.06 18.50 -15.00
C LEU A 59 6.58 19.84 -14.44
N ARG A 60 7.49 20.81 -14.26
CA ARG A 60 7.13 22.14 -13.76
C ARG A 60 6.19 22.87 -14.72
N GLU A 61 6.48 22.82 -16.02
CA GLU A 61 5.66 23.43 -17.08
C GLU A 61 4.28 22.76 -17.21
N LEU A 62 4.21 21.43 -17.10
CA LEU A 62 2.97 20.67 -17.31
C LEU A 62 2.03 20.67 -16.10
N SER A 63 2.53 20.99 -14.91
CA SER A 63 1.83 20.80 -13.64
C SER A 63 0.48 21.53 -13.52
N GLU A 64 0.19 22.53 -14.35
CA GLU A 64 -1.11 23.22 -14.33
C GLU A 64 -2.22 22.46 -15.10
N HIS A 65 -1.84 21.51 -15.95
CA HIS A 65 -2.74 20.86 -16.92
C HIS A 65 -2.95 19.36 -16.67
N VAL A 66 -2.23 18.78 -15.72
CA VAL A 66 -2.20 17.34 -15.48
C VAL A 66 -2.26 17.03 -14.00
N LEU A 67 -2.85 15.89 -13.63
CA LEU A 67 -2.83 15.41 -12.27
C LEU A 67 -1.44 14.81 -11.97
N VAL A 68 -0.71 15.38 -11.04
CA VAL A 68 0.64 14.91 -10.66
C VAL A 68 0.58 14.12 -9.36
N LEU A 69 0.76 12.80 -9.46
CA LEU A 69 0.84 11.90 -8.30
C LEU A 69 2.30 11.52 -8.04
N ALA A 70 2.87 12.03 -6.96
CA ALA A 70 4.25 11.75 -6.58
C ALA A 70 4.31 10.60 -5.58
N VAL A 71 5.12 9.57 -5.86
CA VAL A 71 5.42 8.58 -4.82
C VAL A 71 6.25 9.25 -3.72
N ASN A 72 6.07 8.82 -2.48
CA ASN A 72 6.77 9.36 -1.30
C ASN A 72 8.29 9.54 -1.50
N THR A 73 8.95 8.58 -2.16
CA THR A 73 10.41 8.64 -2.39
C THR A 73 10.80 9.75 -3.37
N ALA A 74 9.93 10.08 -4.34
CA ALA A 74 10.14 11.15 -5.31
C ALA A 74 9.77 12.53 -4.77
N ALA A 75 8.93 12.59 -3.72
CA ALA A 75 8.47 13.85 -3.13
C ALA A 75 9.62 14.77 -2.69
N THR A 76 10.71 14.20 -2.17
CA THR A 76 11.93 14.94 -1.78
C THR A 76 12.65 15.58 -2.97
N ALA A 77 12.75 14.88 -4.10
CA ALA A 77 13.31 15.44 -5.32
C ALA A 77 12.45 16.59 -5.86
N LEU A 78 11.12 16.42 -5.86
CA LEU A 78 10.18 17.49 -6.27
C LEU A 78 10.25 18.71 -5.34
N GLY A 79 10.28 18.50 -4.02
CA GLY A 79 10.43 19.58 -3.04
C GLY A 79 11.70 20.41 -3.27
N ARG A 80 12.84 19.76 -3.51
CA ARG A 80 14.11 20.45 -3.82
C ARG A 80 14.07 21.20 -5.14
N ALA A 81 13.31 20.69 -6.12
CA ALA A 81 13.10 21.35 -7.40
C ALA A 81 12.02 22.45 -7.36
N GLY A 82 11.40 22.70 -6.21
CA GLY A 82 10.30 23.67 -6.09
C GLY A 82 9.04 23.26 -6.84
N ILE A 83 8.84 21.95 -7.07
CA ILE A 83 7.66 21.40 -7.75
C ILE A 83 6.69 20.88 -6.69
N ARG A 84 5.46 21.39 -6.71
CA ARG A 84 4.37 20.96 -5.83
C ARG A 84 3.47 19.96 -6.56
N PRO A 85 3.45 18.67 -6.17
CA PRO A 85 2.54 17.70 -6.78
C PRO A 85 1.09 17.97 -6.37
N HIS A 86 0.14 17.29 -7.03
CA HIS A 86 -1.27 17.34 -6.66
C HIS A 86 -1.59 16.42 -5.49
N ALA A 87 -0.90 15.29 -5.39
CA ALA A 87 -0.95 14.44 -4.21
C ALA A 87 0.34 13.64 -4.05
N VAL A 88 0.64 13.26 -2.81
CA VAL A 88 1.64 12.25 -2.48
C VAL A 88 0.96 10.89 -2.34
N VAL A 89 1.60 9.84 -2.82
CA VAL A 89 1.16 8.45 -2.60
C VAL A 89 2.19 7.76 -1.71
N ALA A 90 1.74 7.18 -0.60
CA ALA A 90 2.59 6.47 0.34
C ALA A 90 1.94 5.14 0.78
N ILE A 91 2.65 4.05 0.52
CA ILE A 91 2.26 2.70 0.96
C ILE A 91 3.29 2.05 1.90
N GLU A 92 4.22 2.85 2.42
CA GLU A 92 5.35 2.34 3.21
C GLU A 92 4.92 1.96 4.62
N SER A 93 5.18 0.71 4.98
CA SER A 93 5.05 0.23 6.36
C SER A 93 6.25 0.59 7.22
N LEU A 94 7.35 1.06 6.62
CA LEU A 94 8.48 1.63 7.36
C LEU A 94 8.23 3.10 7.67
N ASP A 95 8.75 3.61 8.78
CA ASP A 95 8.65 5.01 9.15
C ASP A 95 9.49 5.91 8.23
N VAL A 96 8.88 6.34 7.12
CA VAL A 96 9.46 7.31 6.19
C VAL A 96 9.00 8.74 6.47
N SER A 97 8.37 9.01 7.62
CA SER A 97 7.79 10.33 7.94
C SER A 97 8.84 11.44 7.93
N THR A 98 10.07 11.15 8.36
CA THR A 98 11.20 12.09 8.36
C THR A 98 11.62 12.53 6.96
N GLN A 99 11.28 11.76 5.91
CA GLN A 99 11.58 12.13 4.53
C GLN A 99 10.60 13.18 4.00
N LEU A 100 9.40 13.26 4.59
CA LEU A 100 8.30 14.08 4.09
C LEU A 100 8.05 15.33 4.95
N ARG A 101 8.35 15.26 6.25
CA ARG A 101 8.02 16.29 7.24
C ARG A 101 8.47 17.70 6.87
N ASP A 102 9.63 17.83 6.24
CA ASP A 102 10.26 19.13 5.96
C ASP A 102 10.01 19.61 4.51
N LEU A 103 9.07 18.98 3.80
CA LEU A 103 8.71 19.44 2.46
C LEU A 103 7.95 20.78 2.53
N PRO A 104 8.32 21.77 1.71
CA PRO A 104 7.81 23.15 1.84
C PRO A 104 6.32 23.30 1.53
N TRP A 105 5.71 22.30 0.89
CA TRP A 105 4.31 22.29 0.46
C TRP A 105 3.50 21.19 1.15
N LEU A 106 4.02 20.56 2.20
CA LEU A 106 3.43 19.35 2.79
C LEU A 106 1.99 19.59 3.25
N ASP A 107 1.73 20.72 3.89
CA ASP A 107 0.43 21.14 4.41
C ASP A 107 -0.54 21.71 3.38
N GLU A 108 -0.07 21.87 2.14
CA GLU A 108 -0.88 22.25 0.97
C GLU A 108 -1.24 21.06 0.08
N VAL A 109 -0.63 19.88 0.32
CA VAL A 109 -0.74 18.73 -0.57
C VAL A 109 -1.48 17.56 0.11
N PRO A 110 -2.53 17.03 -0.53
CA PRO A 110 -3.19 15.80 -0.13
C PRO A 110 -2.28 14.56 -0.21
N ALA A 111 -2.59 13.54 0.58
CA ALA A 111 -1.90 12.25 0.51
C ALA A 111 -2.85 11.05 0.43
N PHE A 112 -2.59 10.16 -0.52
CA PHE A 112 -3.11 8.79 -0.52
C PHE A 112 -2.25 7.94 0.42
N LEU A 113 -2.86 7.46 1.50
CA LEU A 113 -2.17 6.74 2.57
C LEU A 113 -2.74 5.32 2.72
N GLU A 114 -1.86 4.34 2.62
CA GLU A 114 -2.22 2.94 2.83
C GLU A 114 -2.52 2.64 4.30
N LEU A 115 -3.61 1.91 4.54
CA LEU A 115 -4.01 1.55 5.90
C LEU A 115 -2.98 0.66 6.62
N THR A 116 -2.26 -0.20 5.90
CA THR A 116 -1.13 -0.98 6.47
C THR A 116 0.19 -0.17 6.57
N GLY A 117 0.19 1.08 6.10
CA GLY A 117 1.34 1.99 6.16
C GLY A 117 1.67 2.43 7.59
N HIS A 118 2.89 2.92 7.79
CA HIS A 118 3.36 3.31 9.12
C HIS A 118 2.49 4.44 9.72
N PRO A 119 2.01 4.33 10.97
CA PRO A 119 1.13 5.31 11.61
C PRO A 119 1.68 6.75 11.60
N ALA A 120 2.99 6.93 11.68
CA ALA A 120 3.62 8.26 11.61
C ALA A 120 3.34 9.03 10.31
N LEU A 121 2.95 8.36 9.22
CA LEU A 121 2.51 9.01 7.99
C LEU A 121 1.15 9.71 8.16
N TRP A 122 0.27 9.16 8.99
CA TRP A 122 -1.05 9.71 9.29
C TRP A 122 -0.98 10.93 10.20
N GLU A 123 0.12 11.09 10.94
CA GLU A 123 0.41 12.24 11.80
C GLU A 123 1.02 13.42 11.05
N LEU A 124 1.42 13.24 9.78
CA LEU A 124 1.95 14.34 8.97
C LEU A 124 0.83 15.35 8.64
N PRO A 125 1.15 16.65 8.54
CA PRO A 125 0.17 17.71 8.37
C PRO A 125 -0.35 17.85 6.92
N PHE A 126 -0.50 16.76 6.16
CA PHE A 126 -1.06 16.82 4.79
C PHE A 126 -2.40 17.56 4.75
N ALA A 127 -2.62 18.36 3.69
CA ALA A 127 -3.84 19.15 3.51
C ALA A 127 -5.12 18.30 3.59
N ALA A 128 -5.05 17.08 3.05
CA ALA A 128 -6.06 16.04 3.19
C ALA A 128 -5.41 14.67 3.20
N LYS A 129 -6.07 13.69 3.81
CA LYS A 129 -5.61 12.29 3.85
C LYS A 129 -6.67 11.42 3.21
N ILE A 130 -6.28 10.51 2.34
CA ILE A 130 -7.19 9.67 1.56
C ILE A 130 -6.80 8.22 1.86
N PRO A 131 -7.58 7.49 2.68
CA PRO A 131 -7.32 6.09 2.93
C PRO A 131 -7.43 5.27 1.65
N ILE A 132 -6.41 4.46 1.41
CA ILE A 132 -6.39 3.42 0.39
C ILE A 132 -6.12 2.06 1.04
N SER A 133 -6.54 1.00 0.36
CA SER A 133 -6.26 -0.38 0.76
C SER A 133 -5.73 -1.15 -0.45
N VAL A 134 -4.41 -1.28 -0.51
CA VAL A 134 -3.70 -2.05 -1.52
C VAL A 134 -3.68 -3.55 -1.17
N ASP A 135 -3.36 -4.40 -2.15
CA ASP A 135 -3.29 -5.86 -2.02
C ASP A 135 -2.24 -6.32 -0.99
N THR A 136 -2.59 -6.31 0.30
CA THR A 136 -1.62 -6.48 1.39
C THR A 136 -1.81 -7.75 2.18
N SER A 137 -3.05 -8.23 2.38
CA SER A 137 -3.38 -9.53 2.99
C SER A 137 -4.89 -9.65 3.29
N SER A 138 -5.31 -10.40 4.32
CA SER A 138 -6.69 -10.41 4.80
C SER A 138 -7.17 -9.06 5.34
N CYS A 139 -6.25 -8.10 5.59
CA CYS A 139 -6.62 -6.70 5.83
C CYS A 139 -7.40 -6.10 4.65
N THR A 140 -7.00 -6.39 3.41
CA THR A 140 -7.70 -5.94 2.21
C THR A 140 -9.09 -6.58 2.10
N SER A 141 -9.23 -7.86 2.49
CA SER A 141 -10.53 -8.53 2.55
C SER A 141 -11.46 -7.91 3.59
N PHE A 142 -10.92 -7.42 4.71
CA PHE A 142 -11.69 -6.65 5.68
C PHE A 142 -12.13 -5.30 5.10
N SER A 143 -11.23 -4.52 4.48
CA SER A 143 -11.57 -3.27 3.79
C SER A 143 -12.69 -3.45 2.77
N ALA A 144 -12.63 -4.53 1.98
CA ALA A 144 -13.64 -4.81 0.94
C ALA A 144 -15.04 -5.12 1.50
N ARG A 145 -15.15 -5.53 2.78
CA ARG A 145 -16.46 -5.69 3.44
C ARG A 145 -17.09 -4.36 3.81
N ILE A 146 -16.27 -3.35 4.09
CA ILE A 146 -16.70 -1.99 4.35
C ILE A 146 -17.29 -1.42 3.07
N ASP A 147 -16.48 -1.42 2.02
CA ASP A 147 -16.93 -1.08 0.68
C ASP A 147 -15.95 -1.72 -0.32
N PRO A 148 -16.42 -2.58 -1.24
CA PRO A 148 -15.58 -3.28 -2.21
C PRO A 148 -14.72 -2.34 -3.06
N ALA A 149 -15.13 -1.09 -3.28
CA ALA A 149 -14.37 -0.12 -4.05
C ALA A 149 -13.12 0.41 -3.32
N HIS A 150 -12.94 0.10 -2.02
CA HIS A 150 -11.69 0.42 -1.30
C HIS A 150 -10.52 -0.47 -1.74
N HIS A 151 -10.82 -1.64 -2.32
CA HIS A 151 -9.81 -2.54 -2.81
C HIS A 151 -9.11 -1.96 -4.03
N LEU A 152 -7.82 -1.71 -3.89
CA LEU A 152 -6.97 -1.25 -4.96
C LEU A 152 -5.97 -2.35 -5.31
N SER A 153 -6.13 -2.96 -6.50
CA SER A 153 -5.09 -3.84 -7.00
C SER A 153 -3.90 -3.00 -7.46
N ALA A 154 -2.94 -2.81 -6.57
CA ALA A 154 -1.93 -1.76 -6.64
C ALA A 154 -0.51 -2.29 -6.93
N GLY A 155 -0.40 -3.52 -7.40
CA GLY A 155 0.88 -4.14 -7.76
C GLY A 155 1.80 -4.34 -6.56
N PHE A 156 3.08 -4.01 -6.71
CA PHE A 156 4.11 -4.39 -5.74
C PHE A 156 5.03 -3.23 -5.31
N CYS A 157 4.81 -2.03 -5.84
CA CYS A 157 5.53 -0.83 -5.46
C CYS A 157 4.60 0.40 -5.44
N VAL A 158 5.05 1.49 -4.82
CA VAL A 158 4.26 2.72 -4.67
C VAL A 158 3.84 3.31 -6.03
N ALA A 159 4.68 3.17 -7.05
CA ALA A 159 4.39 3.67 -8.39
C ALA A 159 3.28 2.86 -9.08
N ASN A 160 3.20 1.54 -8.86
CA ASN A 160 2.06 0.74 -9.31
C ASN A 160 0.77 1.20 -8.62
N ALA A 161 0.82 1.47 -7.31
CA ALA A 161 -0.33 1.95 -6.57
C ALA A 161 -0.81 3.32 -7.05
N ALA A 162 0.10 4.25 -7.32
CA ALA A 162 -0.21 5.55 -7.89
C ALA A 162 -0.86 5.44 -9.29
N THR A 163 -0.39 4.51 -10.14
CA THR A 163 -1.04 4.20 -11.43
C THR A 163 -2.45 3.65 -11.25
N ALA A 164 -2.66 2.74 -10.30
CA ALA A 164 -3.98 2.20 -9.99
C ALA A 164 -4.93 3.28 -9.45
N ILE A 165 -4.43 4.23 -8.64
CA ILE A 165 -5.18 5.42 -8.21
C ILE A 165 -5.59 6.27 -9.42
N ALA A 166 -4.66 6.61 -10.31
CA ALA A 166 -4.96 7.41 -11.49
C ALA A 166 -6.04 6.75 -12.37
N TYR A 167 -5.95 5.43 -12.55
CA TYR A 167 -6.97 4.63 -13.22
C TYR A 167 -8.34 4.72 -12.50
N ALA A 168 -8.38 4.53 -11.17
CA ALA A 168 -9.61 4.64 -10.39
C ALA A 168 -10.24 6.04 -10.49
N LEU A 169 -9.42 7.10 -10.54
CA LEU A 169 -9.85 8.47 -10.73
C LEU A 169 -10.35 8.77 -12.16
N GLY A 170 -10.17 7.86 -13.12
CA GLY A 170 -10.62 8.00 -14.51
C GLY A 170 -9.65 8.76 -15.41
N CYS A 171 -8.39 8.90 -15.00
CA CYS A 171 -7.42 9.69 -15.74
C CYS A 171 -7.09 9.07 -17.11
N ASN A 172 -6.91 9.92 -18.13
CA ASN A 172 -6.50 9.51 -19.48
C ASN A 172 -5.80 10.68 -20.17
N PRO A 173 -4.56 10.53 -20.70
CA PRO A 173 -3.67 9.38 -20.56
C PRO A 173 -3.13 9.18 -19.13
N ILE A 174 -2.54 8.01 -18.88
CA ILE A 174 -1.71 7.74 -17.69
C ILE A 174 -0.24 7.66 -18.13
N VAL A 175 0.57 8.57 -17.60
CA VAL A 175 1.95 8.81 -18.00
C VAL A 175 2.89 8.50 -16.84
N LEU A 176 3.92 7.69 -17.09
CA LEU A 176 4.95 7.35 -16.09
C LEU A 176 6.20 8.21 -16.28
N VAL A 177 6.74 8.75 -15.18
CA VAL A 177 7.99 9.52 -15.16
C VAL A 177 8.84 9.04 -13.99
N GLY A 178 10.13 8.77 -14.20
CA GLY A 178 11.01 8.23 -13.16
C GLY A 178 10.72 6.78 -12.77
N SER A 179 9.96 6.05 -13.58
CA SER A 179 9.69 4.62 -13.42
C SER A 179 10.72 3.80 -14.21
N ASP A 180 12.02 4.06 -13.98
CA ASP A 180 13.11 3.44 -14.73
C ASP A 180 13.10 1.91 -14.65
N LEU A 181 12.78 1.33 -13.49
CA LEU A 181 12.77 -0.12 -13.24
C LEU A 181 14.05 -0.82 -13.70
N ALA A 182 15.17 -0.10 -13.68
CA ALA A 182 16.49 -0.50 -14.10
C ALA A 182 17.53 0.45 -13.48
N TYR A 183 18.79 0.03 -13.45
CA TYR A 183 19.89 0.90 -13.03
C TYR A 183 20.35 1.78 -14.20
N ASP A 184 20.69 3.03 -13.90
CA ASP A 184 21.37 3.94 -14.84
C ASP A 184 22.85 4.04 -14.45
N GLY A 185 23.69 3.21 -15.07
CA GLY A 185 25.05 2.97 -14.60
C GLY A 185 25.04 2.32 -13.21
N ASP A 186 25.58 3.03 -12.22
CA ASP A 186 25.58 2.66 -10.80
C ASP A 186 24.42 3.30 -10.01
N ARG A 187 23.60 4.15 -10.64
CA ARG A 187 22.54 4.89 -9.95
C ARG A 187 21.28 4.07 -9.82
N VAL A 188 20.70 4.10 -8.62
CA VAL A 188 19.42 3.43 -8.30
C VAL A 188 18.25 4.42 -8.23
N TYR A 189 18.52 5.65 -7.78
CA TYR A 189 17.50 6.69 -7.59
C TYR A 189 17.94 8.04 -8.18
N ALA A 190 16.96 8.90 -8.43
CA ALA A 190 17.16 10.28 -8.84
C ALA A 190 17.93 11.09 -7.79
N SER A 191 18.58 12.15 -8.26
CA SER A 191 19.19 13.12 -7.38
C SER A 191 18.11 13.79 -6.53
N GLY A 192 18.45 14.20 -5.31
CA GLY A 192 17.47 14.85 -4.44
C GLY A 192 16.52 13.91 -3.67
N THR A 193 16.45 12.63 -4.05
CA THR A 193 15.62 11.63 -3.34
C THR A 193 16.24 11.23 -2.00
N ALA A 194 15.42 10.71 -1.09
CA ALA A 194 15.86 10.21 0.21
C ALA A 194 16.85 9.02 0.12
N PHE A 195 16.91 8.34 -1.02
CA PHE A 195 17.84 7.24 -1.29
C PHE A 195 18.86 7.58 -2.38
N GLY A 196 19.06 8.86 -2.69
CA GLY A 196 19.95 9.31 -3.77
C GLY A 196 21.44 8.99 -3.56
N ALA A 197 21.85 8.57 -2.35
CA ALA A 197 23.20 8.09 -2.06
C ALA A 197 23.41 6.61 -2.42
N MET A 198 22.35 5.85 -2.60
CA MET A 198 22.43 4.42 -2.90
C MET A 198 23.04 4.18 -4.28
N ARG A 199 23.96 3.21 -4.37
CA ARG A 199 24.58 2.78 -5.62
C ARG A 199 24.45 1.27 -5.82
N ALA A 200 24.50 0.84 -7.08
CA ALA A 200 24.47 -0.54 -7.51
C ALA A 200 25.68 -0.85 -8.39
N GLU A 201 26.74 -1.36 -7.78
CA GLU A 201 27.96 -1.78 -8.49
C GLU A 201 27.73 -3.13 -9.17
N GLN A 202 27.83 -3.15 -10.51
CA GLN A 202 27.70 -4.36 -11.31
C GLN A 202 29.08 -5.02 -11.49
N ARG A 203 29.23 -6.29 -11.10
CA ARG A 203 30.53 -7.01 -11.16
C ARG A 203 30.62 -8.08 -12.26
N GLY A 204 29.64 -8.13 -13.17
CA GLY A 204 29.62 -9.07 -14.30
C GLY A 204 29.21 -10.51 -13.94
N ASP A 205 28.90 -10.79 -12.68
CA ASP A 205 28.45 -12.09 -12.15
C ASP A 205 26.91 -12.23 -12.09
N GLY A 206 26.18 -11.28 -12.68
CA GLY A 206 24.72 -11.21 -12.56
C GLY A 206 24.25 -10.76 -11.18
N ILE A 207 25.12 -10.10 -10.40
CA ILE A 207 24.81 -9.55 -9.08
C ILE A 207 25.22 -8.08 -9.04
N ALA A 208 24.32 -7.25 -8.50
CA ALA A 208 24.61 -5.88 -8.13
C ALA A 208 24.92 -5.82 -6.63
N HIS A 209 26.03 -5.19 -6.29
CA HIS A 209 26.40 -4.87 -4.91
C HIS A 209 25.88 -3.49 -4.55
N LEU A 210 25.11 -3.42 -3.47
CA LEU A 210 24.42 -2.22 -3.04
C LEU A 210 25.23 -1.51 -1.96
N THR A 211 25.53 -0.24 -2.17
CA THR A 211 26.26 0.63 -1.23
C THR A 211 25.45 1.91 -0.95
N GLY A 212 25.86 2.72 0.03
CA GLY A 212 25.13 3.94 0.41
C GLY A 212 23.78 3.64 1.09
N LEU A 213 23.72 2.56 1.87
CA LEU A 213 22.50 2.03 2.48
C LEU A 213 22.18 2.65 3.86
N GLU A 214 23.02 3.53 4.39
CA GLU A 214 22.92 4.08 5.76
C GLU A 214 21.55 4.70 6.00
N GLY A 215 21.07 5.48 5.03
CA GLY A 215 19.74 6.08 5.09
C GLY A 215 18.64 5.03 5.22
N LYS A 216 18.69 3.96 4.40
CA LYS A 216 17.72 2.85 4.42
C LYS A 216 17.79 2.06 5.73
N ARG A 217 19.00 1.74 6.20
CA ARG A 217 19.25 1.03 7.47
C ARG A 217 18.69 1.80 8.66
N ALA A 218 18.85 3.12 8.68
CA ALA A 218 18.26 3.96 9.71
C ALA A 218 16.71 3.90 9.72
N ILE A 219 16.07 3.71 8.57
CA ILE A 219 14.61 3.52 8.47
C ILE A 219 14.20 2.15 9.02
N GLU A 220 14.91 1.11 8.61
CA GLU A 220 14.64 -0.24 9.06
C GLU A 220 14.84 -0.37 10.58
N ALA A 221 15.87 0.26 11.14
CA ALA A 221 16.16 0.23 12.57
C ALA A 221 15.06 0.85 13.43
N ARG A 222 14.46 1.97 12.99
CA ARG A 222 13.33 2.60 13.71
C ARG A 222 11.99 1.94 13.43
N SER A 223 11.92 1.02 12.46
CA SER A 223 10.69 0.32 12.03
C SER A 223 10.80 -1.19 12.26
N GLY A 224 11.39 -1.59 13.39
CA GLY A 224 11.67 -3.01 13.69
C GLY A 224 10.41 -3.89 13.68
N ASP A 225 9.30 -3.34 14.17
CA ASP A 225 7.96 -3.90 14.12
C ASP A 225 7.46 -4.23 12.69
N ALA A 226 7.76 -3.37 11.74
CA ALA A 226 7.32 -3.49 10.35
C ALA A 226 8.28 -4.34 9.51
N THR A 227 9.55 -4.45 9.88
CA THR A 227 10.52 -5.28 9.16
C THR A 227 10.36 -6.76 9.49
N GLY A 228 10.02 -7.09 10.74
CA GLY A 228 9.94 -8.48 11.19
C GLY A 228 11.25 -9.24 11.01
N GLY A 229 12.39 -8.52 11.09
CA GLY A 229 13.73 -9.04 10.81
C GLY A 229 14.06 -9.19 9.32
N ASN A 230 13.15 -8.84 8.41
CA ASN A 230 13.40 -8.83 6.97
C ASN A 230 13.97 -7.47 6.54
N HIS A 231 15.29 -7.40 6.40
CA HIS A 231 16.02 -6.20 5.96
C HIS A 231 16.39 -6.28 4.48
N MET A 232 16.51 -5.12 3.82
CA MET A 232 16.99 -5.05 2.45
C MET A 232 18.37 -5.70 2.34
N PRO A 233 18.63 -6.60 1.39
CA PRO A 233 19.94 -7.22 1.24
C PRO A 233 20.97 -6.23 0.66
N ASP A 234 22.26 -6.46 0.92
CA ASP A 234 23.37 -5.68 0.31
C ASP A 234 23.66 -6.12 -1.14
N ARG A 235 22.94 -7.13 -1.65
CA ARG A 235 23.15 -7.73 -2.97
C ARG A 235 21.82 -8.02 -3.63
N ALA A 236 21.71 -7.69 -4.91
CA ALA A 236 20.53 -7.98 -5.72
C ALA A 236 20.93 -8.81 -6.94
N LYS A 237 20.17 -9.89 -7.21
CA LYS A 237 20.31 -10.62 -8.47
C LYS A 237 19.80 -9.76 -9.61
N THR A 238 20.60 -9.65 -10.66
CA THR A 238 20.29 -8.84 -11.84
C THR A 238 19.97 -9.70 -13.05
N CYS A 239 19.28 -9.09 -13.99
CA CYS A 239 18.98 -9.61 -15.30
C CYS A 239 18.89 -8.45 -16.29
N ARG A 240 18.76 -8.75 -17.59
CA ARG A 240 18.61 -7.70 -18.61
C ARG A 240 17.25 -7.73 -19.26
N VAL A 241 16.81 -6.56 -19.68
CA VAL A 241 15.52 -6.32 -20.35
C VAL A 241 15.70 -5.26 -21.43
N ASP A 242 14.76 -5.17 -22.36
CA ASP A 242 14.79 -4.14 -23.39
C ASP A 242 14.75 -2.75 -22.75
N GLY A 243 15.57 -1.85 -23.28
CA GLY A 243 15.66 -0.47 -22.82
C GLY A 243 14.59 0.41 -23.44
N TRP A 244 14.26 1.48 -22.73
CA TRP A 244 13.31 2.50 -23.19
C TRP A 244 13.67 3.04 -24.58
N GLY A 245 12.67 3.20 -25.43
CA GLY A 245 12.80 3.81 -26.76
C GLY A 245 13.63 2.97 -27.72
N GLY A 246 13.69 1.64 -27.52
CA GLY A 246 14.50 0.73 -28.34
C GLY A 246 16.01 0.89 -28.14
N ARG A 247 16.43 1.65 -27.11
CA ARG A 247 17.82 1.68 -26.68
C ARG A 247 18.14 0.28 -26.15
N GLY A 248 19.34 -0.21 -26.44
CA GLY A 248 19.75 -1.58 -26.13
C GLY A 248 19.48 -2.00 -24.68
N PRO A 249 19.65 -3.30 -24.38
CA PRO A 249 19.19 -3.88 -23.13
C PRO A 249 19.83 -3.25 -21.89
N VAL A 250 19.02 -3.03 -20.86
CA VAL A 250 19.38 -2.42 -19.58
C VAL A 250 19.39 -3.43 -18.44
N THR A 251 20.22 -3.17 -17.43
CA THR A 251 20.28 -4.02 -16.22
C THR A 251 19.16 -3.68 -15.25
N THR A 252 18.43 -4.70 -14.83
CA THR A 252 17.34 -4.63 -13.85
C THR A 252 17.49 -5.72 -12.78
N THR A 253 16.57 -5.77 -11.81
CA THR A 253 16.50 -6.79 -10.77
C THR A 253 15.20 -7.59 -10.86
N ARG A 254 15.14 -8.71 -10.14
CA ARG A 254 13.91 -9.51 -10.05
C ARG A 254 12.73 -8.73 -9.44
N ASP A 255 13.01 -7.83 -8.50
CA ASP A 255 11.96 -7.02 -7.88
C ASP A 255 11.42 -5.97 -8.86
N PHE A 256 12.30 -5.30 -9.60
CA PHE A 256 11.90 -4.37 -10.66
C PHE A 256 11.17 -5.07 -11.81
N LEU A 257 11.57 -6.30 -12.18
CA LEU A 257 10.82 -7.12 -13.13
C LEU A 257 9.39 -7.36 -12.66
N MET A 258 9.20 -7.71 -11.38
CA MET A 258 7.88 -7.92 -10.80
C MET A 258 7.01 -6.65 -10.88
N PHE A 259 7.62 -5.46 -10.71
CA PHE A 259 6.92 -4.17 -10.83
C PHE A 259 6.54 -3.88 -12.30
N ARG A 260 7.46 -4.18 -13.22
CA ARG A 260 7.27 -4.02 -14.67
C ARG A 260 6.20 -4.96 -15.21
N ASP A 261 6.22 -6.21 -14.81
CA ASP A 261 5.27 -7.23 -15.26
C ASP A 261 3.85 -6.89 -14.76
N TRP A 262 3.73 -6.27 -13.59
CA TRP A 262 2.45 -5.69 -13.17
C TRP A 262 1.99 -4.57 -14.11
N TYR A 263 2.88 -3.65 -14.52
CA TYR A 263 2.52 -2.63 -15.52
C TYR A 263 2.09 -3.25 -16.85
N THR A 264 2.77 -4.30 -17.31
CA THR A 264 2.36 -5.03 -18.52
C THR A 264 0.97 -5.63 -18.38
N SER A 265 0.64 -6.19 -17.22
CA SER A 265 -0.74 -6.65 -16.95
C SER A 265 -1.72 -5.48 -16.92
N ALA A 266 -1.37 -4.37 -16.27
CA ALA A 266 -2.22 -3.19 -16.17
C ALA A 266 -2.48 -2.56 -17.55
N ALA A 267 -1.48 -2.56 -18.45
CA ALA A 267 -1.62 -2.04 -19.80
C ALA A 267 -2.74 -2.73 -20.58
N GLN A 268 -2.97 -4.03 -20.35
CA GLN A 268 -4.07 -4.76 -20.98
C GLN A 268 -5.43 -4.22 -20.54
N THR A 269 -5.58 -3.97 -19.23
CA THR A 269 -6.80 -3.35 -18.67
C THR A 269 -6.98 -1.92 -19.19
N LEU A 270 -5.93 -1.10 -19.15
CA LEU A 270 -5.97 0.28 -19.64
C LEU A 270 -6.38 0.32 -21.12
N ALA A 271 -5.78 -0.50 -21.96
CA ALA A 271 -6.11 -0.58 -23.38
C ALA A 271 -7.56 -1.04 -23.62
N SER A 272 -8.06 -1.99 -22.83
CA SER A 272 -9.46 -2.46 -22.94
C SER A 272 -10.50 -1.37 -22.63
N GLU A 273 -10.10 -0.34 -21.88
CA GLU A 273 -10.94 0.82 -21.54
C GLU A 273 -10.61 2.06 -22.36
N GLY A 274 -9.74 1.95 -23.37
CA GLY A 274 -9.33 3.08 -24.21
C GLY A 274 -8.49 4.13 -23.47
N ILE A 275 -7.83 3.74 -22.37
CA ILE A 275 -6.91 4.60 -21.63
C ILE A 275 -5.52 4.45 -22.22
N ASP A 276 -4.93 5.56 -22.60
CA ASP A 276 -3.60 5.59 -23.21
C ASP A 276 -2.50 5.52 -22.13
N ALA A 277 -1.60 4.56 -22.28
CA ALA A 277 -0.56 4.22 -21.31
C ALA A 277 0.80 4.61 -21.88
N ILE A 278 1.44 5.61 -21.27
CA ILE A 278 2.68 6.20 -21.80
C ILE A 278 3.81 6.06 -20.78
N ASN A 279 4.93 5.51 -21.23
CA ASN A 279 6.17 5.46 -20.48
C ASN A 279 7.03 6.66 -20.91
N ALA A 280 6.90 7.76 -20.18
CA ALA A 280 7.67 9.00 -20.40
C ALA A 280 8.87 9.12 -19.46
N THR A 281 9.43 7.99 -19.05
CA THR A 281 10.55 7.99 -18.14
C THR A 281 11.85 8.43 -18.84
N GLU A 282 11.99 8.26 -20.17
CA GLU A 282 13.20 8.66 -20.92
C GLU A 282 14.49 8.00 -20.43
N GLY A 283 14.37 6.75 -19.94
CA GLY A 283 15.47 5.98 -19.38
C GLY A 283 15.02 4.58 -18.92
N GLY A 284 15.96 3.77 -18.45
CA GLY A 284 15.62 2.47 -17.88
C GLY A 284 14.93 1.50 -18.84
N ALA A 285 14.01 0.69 -18.31
CA ALA A 285 13.38 -0.43 -19.00
C ALA A 285 12.19 0.02 -19.86
N HIS A 286 12.07 -0.63 -21.03
CA HIS A 286 10.82 -0.65 -21.77
C HIS A 286 9.75 -1.42 -20.96
N ILE A 287 8.52 -0.93 -21.00
CA ILE A 287 7.37 -1.53 -20.33
C ILE A 287 6.39 -2.00 -21.41
N PRO A 288 6.28 -3.33 -21.66
CA PRO A 288 5.36 -3.83 -22.67
C PRO A 288 3.92 -3.36 -22.44
N GLY A 289 3.30 -2.85 -23.51
CA GLY A 289 1.95 -2.26 -23.50
C GLY A 289 1.91 -0.77 -23.21
N PHE A 290 3.01 -0.16 -22.74
CA PHE A 290 3.15 1.29 -22.65
C PHE A 290 3.95 1.80 -23.86
N ARG A 291 3.54 2.96 -24.39
CA ARG A 291 4.28 3.62 -25.48
C ARG A 291 5.42 4.44 -24.90
N ASP A 292 6.64 4.23 -25.39
CA ASP A 292 7.79 5.03 -24.99
C ASP A 292 7.77 6.36 -25.76
N LEU A 293 7.59 7.48 -25.06
CA LEU A 293 7.59 8.83 -25.62
C LEU A 293 8.32 9.80 -24.68
N ALA A 294 9.01 10.81 -25.20
CA ALA A 294 9.52 11.86 -24.34
C ALA A 294 8.35 12.58 -23.63
N LEU A 295 8.54 13.06 -22.40
CA LEU A 295 7.48 13.69 -21.62
C LEU A 295 6.86 14.89 -22.34
N ARG A 296 7.68 15.67 -23.04
CA ARG A 296 7.24 16.81 -23.84
C ARG A 296 6.40 16.42 -25.06
N ASP A 297 6.62 15.22 -25.62
CA ASP A 297 5.87 14.70 -26.76
C ASP A 297 4.59 13.97 -26.34
N ALA A 298 4.60 13.38 -25.13
CA ALA A 298 3.45 12.70 -24.55
C ALA A 298 2.28 13.66 -24.25
N LEU A 299 2.60 14.90 -23.88
CA LEU A 299 1.63 15.90 -23.42
C LEU A 299 1.95 17.28 -24.04
N PRO A 300 1.63 17.51 -25.31
CA PRO A 300 1.93 18.78 -25.96
C PRO A 300 1.13 19.93 -25.32
N LEU A 301 1.84 20.97 -24.87
CA LEU A 301 1.27 22.17 -24.22
C LEU A 301 0.23 22.92 -25.07
N SER A 302 0.20 22.70 -26.39
CA SER A 302 -0.68 23.41 -27.33
C SER A 302 -2.17 23.05 -27.24
N GLN A 303 -2.56 22.06 -26.43
CA GLN A 303 -3.98 21.71 -26.18
C GLN A 303 -4.55 22.33 -24.89
N ALA A 304 -3.78 23.20 -24.21
CA ALA A 304 -4.07 23.63 -22.84
C ALA A 304 -4.88 24.93 -22.69
N SER A 305 -5.77 25.26 -23.64
CA SER A 305 -6.72 26.37 -23.48
C SER A 305 -8.05 25.82 -23.01
N HIS A 306 -8.30 25.81 -21.69
CA HIS A 306 -9.58 25.39 -21.12
C HIS A 306 -10.22 26.54 -20.34
N SER A 307 -11.45 26.90 -20.73
CA SER A 307 -12.34 27.72 -19.92
C SER A 307 -12.97 26.83 -18.83
N GLY A 308 -12.34 26.74 -17.66
CA GLY A 308 -12.80 25.87 -16.55
C GLY A 308 -11.89 25.94 -15.32
N PRO A 309 -12.24 25.22 -14.23
CA PRO A 309 -11.37 25.10 -13.06
C PRO A 309 -10.07 24.39 -13.45
N SER A 310 -8.96 24.82 -12.85
CA SER A 310 -7.66 24.14 -12.95
C SER A 310 -7.76 22.68 -12.48
N VAL A 311 -6.80 21.84 -12.89
CA VAL A 311 -6.73 20.44 -12.42
C VAL A 311 -6.68 20.36 -10.91
N ARG A 312 -5.94 21.27 -10.26
CA ARG A 312 -5.88 21.38 -8.79
C ARG A 312 -7.25 21.68 -8.19
N GLN A 313 -7.93 22.72 -8.66
CA GLN A 313 -9.27 23.05 -8.17
C GLN A 313 -10.26 21.90 -8.36
N ARG A 314 -10.19 21.20 -9.51
CA ARG A 314 -11.02 20.03 -9.76
C ARG A 314 -10.71 18.89 -8.78
N PHE A 315 -9.43 18.63 -8.51
CA PHE A 315 -9.02 17.58 -7.57
C PHE A 315 -9.40 17.93 -6.12
N ASP A 316 -9.14 19.16 -5.68
CA ASP A 316 -9.46 19.63 -4.33
C ASP A 316 -10.96 19.57 -4.02
N ALA A 317 -11.81 19.84 -5.03
CA ALA A 317 -13.26 19.69 -4.91
C ALA A 317 -13.73 18.23 -4.69
N LEU A 318 -12.92 17.22 -5.06
CA LEU A 318 -13.21 15.82 -4.74
C LEU A 318 -12.95 15.50 -3.26
N LEU A 319 -12.05 16.25 -2.62
CA LEU A 319 -11.60 16.00 -1.25
C LEU A 319 -12.59 16.51 -0.19
N THR A 320 -13.54 17.35 -0.59
CA THR A 320 -14.63 17.80 0.29
C THR A 320 -15.81 16.83 0.34
N ARG A 321 -15.73 15.70 -0.38
CA ARG A 321 -16.78 14.67 -0.36
C ARG A 321 -16.80 13.95 0.98
N ALA A 322 -17.98 13.51 1.39
CA ALA A 322 -18.15 12.77 2.64
C ALA A 322 -17.51 11.36 2.57
N PRO A 323 -17.03 10.81 3.70
CA PRO A 323 -16.56 9.43 3.77
C PRO A 323 -17.67 8.41 3.47
N SER A 324 -17.25 7.22 3.01
CA SER A 324 -18.14 6.09 2.79
C SER A 324 -18.73 5.60 4.12
N SER A 325 -20.02 5.88 4.37
CA SER A 325 -20.87 5.41 5.49
C SER A 325 -20.12 5.03 6.80
N PRO A 326 -19.81 6.01 7.67
CA PRO A 326 -19.20 5.76 8.97
C PRO A 326 -19.93 4.73 9.84
N ALA A 327 -21.27 4.66 9.74
CA ALA A 327 -22.09 3.66 10.43
C ALA A 327 -21.75 2.22 9.99
N ARG A 328 -21.48 2.00 8.71
CA ARG A 328 -21.11 0.69 8.17
C ARG A 328 -19.75 0.23 8.71
N ILE A 329 -18.82 1.15 8.89
CA ILE A 329 -17.49 0.86 9.47
C ILE A 329 -17.66 0.40 10.92
N VAL A 330 -18.45 1.13 11.73
CA VAL A 330 -18.74 0.76 13.12
C VAL A 330 -19.35 -0.66 13.20
N GLU A 331 -20.34 -0.95 12.36
CA GLU A 331 -21.02 -2.25 12.30
C GLU A 331 -20.04 -3.39 12.01
N ILE A 332 -19.19 -3.24 10.99
CA ILE A 332 -18.25 -4.29 10.58
C ILE A 332 -17.16 -4.52 11.61
N VAL A 333 -16.62 -3.45 12.21
CA VAL A 333 -15.62 -3.56 13.28
C VAL A 333 -16.22 -4.27 14.50
N ALA A 334 -17.47 -3.97 14.86
CA ALA A 334 -18.17 -4.65 15.95
C ALA A 334 -18.41 -6.14 15.65
N ALA A 335 -18.78 -6.48 14.42
CA ALA A 335 -18.97 -7.87 13.98
C ALA A 335 -17.65 -8.67 14.01
N GLU A 336 -16.54 -8.06 13.63
CA GLU A 336 -15.20 -8.65 13.68
C GLU A 336 -14.77 -8.91 15.13
N LEU A 337 -15.00 -7.94 16.03
CA LEU A 337 -14.72 -8.09 17.46
C LEU A 337 -15.53 -9.22 18.09
N GLU A 338 -16.83 -9.32 17.78
CA GLU A 338 -17.66 -10.41 18.31
C GLU A 338 -17.22 -11.77 17.74
N SER A 339 -16.86 -11.84 16.46
CA SER A 339 -16.31 -13.06 15.85
C SER A 339 -15.00 -13.48 16.52
N THR A 340 -14.13 -12.52 16.85
CA THR A 340 -12.89 -12.76 17.62
C THR A 340 -13.19 -13.38 18.98
N ARG A 341 -14.16 -12.83 19.72
CA ARG A 341 -14.61 -13.38 21.03
C ARG A 341 -15.23 -14.76 20.92
N GLN A 342 -15.97 -15.04 19.85
CA GLN A 342 -16.51 -16.37 19.59
C GLN A 342 -15.41 -17.38 19.29
N LEU A 343 -14.38 -16.96 18.54
CA LEU A 343 -13.24 -17.79 18.20
C LEU A 343 -12.41 -18.14 19.45
N LEU A 344 -12.15 -17.18 20.32
CA LEU A 344 -11.51 -17.41 21.64
C LEU A 344 -12.29 -18.43 22.49
N ARG A 345 -13.61 -18.26 22.62
CA ARG A 345 -14.47 -19.21 23.33
C ARG A 345 -14.46 -20.61 22.70
N THR A 346 -14.39 -20.69 21.37
CA THR A 346 -14.34 -21.95 20.62
C THR A 346 -13.00 -22.66 20.83
N ALA A 347 -11.88 -21.92 20.76
CA ALA A 347 -10.54 -22.45 21.01
C ALA A 347 -10.39 -22.98 22.44
N ALA A 348 -10.89 -22.24 23.44
CA ALA A 348 -10.88 -22.69 24.84
C ALA A 348 -11.67 -24.00 25.03
N LYS A 349 -12.87 -24.12 24.42
CA LYS A 349 -13.67 -25.35 24.46
C LYS A 349 -12.97 -26.52 23.78
N ALA A 350 -12.24 -26.28 22.69
CA ALA A 350 -11.52 -27.31 21.97
C ALA A 350 -10.33 -27.82 22.79
N ARG A 351 -9.55 -26.91 23.38
CA ARG A 351 -8.46 -27.26 24.31
C ARG A 351 -8.93 -28.04 25.52
N ALA A 352 -10.06 -27.65 26.11
CA ALA A 352 -10.67 -28.40 27.21
C ALA A 352 -11.12 -29.80 26.78
N THR A 353 -11.51 -29.99 25.51
CA THR A 353 -11.90 -31.30 24.97
C THR A 353 -10.69 -32.23 24.88
N VAL A 354 -9.53 -31.72 24.48
CA VAL A 354 -8.25 -32.45 24.49
C VAL A 354 -7.49 -32.32 25.82
N ARG A 355 -8.14 -31.86 26.90
CA ARG A 355 -7.64 -31.78 28.29
C ARG A 355 -6.29 -31.08 28.48
N ASN A 356 -5.95 -30.14 27.61
CA ASN A 356 -4.61 -29.55 27.54
C ASN A 356 -3.46 -30.58 27.37
N ASP A 357 -3.75 -31.73 26.76
CA ASP A 357 -2.80 -32.78 26.43
C ASP A 357 -2.36 -32.62 24.96
N PRO A 358 -1.04 -32.50 24.68
CA PRO A 358 -0.50 -32.43 23.32
C PRO A 358 -0.97 -33.56 22.39
N ASP A 359 -1.18 -34.77 22.92
CA ASP A 359 -1.62 -35.97 22.20
C ASP A 359 -3.07 -36.35 22.56
N GLY A 360 -3.77 -35.43 23.21
CA GLY A 360 -5.11 -35.66 23.75
C GLY A 360 -6.17 -35.94 22.69
N ASP A 361 -5.90 -35.67 21.41
CA ASP A 361 -6.76 -36.03 20.29
C ASP A 361 -6.66 -37.52 19.90
N LEU A 362 -5.53 -38.18 20.17
CA LEU A 362 -5.33 -39.62 19.92
C LEU A 362 -6.11 -40.51 20.91
N THR A 363 -6.54 -39.94 22.04
CA THR A 363 -7.16 -40.67 23.15
C THR A 363 -8.63 -40.31 23.37
N LEU A 364 -9.25 -39.57 22.43
CA LEU A 364 -10.65 -39.16 22.54
C LEU A 364 -11.61 -40.34 22.36
N ASP A 365 -12.65 -40.37 23.21
CA ASP A 365 -13.82 -41.20 22.96
C ASP A 365 -14.66 -40.65 21.79
N ALA A 366 -15.66 -41.41 21.34
CA ALA A 366 -16.52 -41.02 20.22
C ALA A 366 -17.22 -39.66 20.42
N ARG A 367 -17.57 -39.30 21.66
CA ARG A 367 -18.22 -38.03 21.99
C ARG A 367 -17.24 -36.86 21.92
N GLY A 368 -16.03 -37.05 22.45
CA GLY A 368 -14.92 -36.10 22.39
C GLY A 368 -14.51 -35.82 20.95
N ALA A 369 -14.35 -36.86 20.13
CA ALA A 369 -14.01 -36.74 18.72
C ALA A 369 -15.10 -35.98 17.92
N GLU A 370 -16.38 -36.30 18.14
CA GLU A 370 -17.50 -35.58 17.52
C GLU A 370 -17.53 -34.10 17.93
N ARG A 371 -17.35 -33.82 19.23
CA ARG A 371 -17.30 -32.46 19.75
C ARG A 371 -16.15 -31.66 19.14
N LEU A 372 -14.95 -32.25 19.07
CA LEU A 372 -13.78 -31.61 18.49
C LEU A 372 -13.98 -31.32 17.00
N ARG A 373 -14.61 -32.24 16.25
CA ARG A 373 -14.96 -32.04 14.84
C ARG A 373 -15.91 -30.85 14.64
N ARG A 374 -16.95 -30.73 15.48
CA ARG A 374 -17.88 -29.59 15.45
C ARG A 374 -17.19 -28.27 15.75
N LEU A 375 -16.33 -28.25 16.78
CA LEU A 375 -15.54 -27.06 17.12
C LEU A 375 -14.57 -26.67 16.00
N GLY A 376 -13.96 -27.64 15.32
CA GLY A 376 -13.13 -27.41 14.15
C GLY A 376 -13.90 -26.83 12.96
N ALA A 377 -15.11 -27.34 12.70
CA ALA A 377 -15.99 -26.77 11.68
C ALA A 377 -16.37 -25.32 12.01
N ARG A 378 -16.75 -25.04 13.26
CA ARG A 378 -17.07 -23.68 13.72
C ARG A 378 -15.87 -22.74 13.65
N THR A 379 -14.68 -23.24 13.97
CA THR A 379 -13.42 -22.46 13.89
C THR A 379 -13.15 -22.01 12.45
N ARG A 380 -13.29 -22.92 11.48
CA ARG A 380 -13.13 -22.57 10.05
C ARG A 380 -14.16 -21.55 9.59
N GLU A 381 -15.43 -21.75 9.97
CA GLU A 381 -16.52 -20.81 9.66
C GLU A 381 -16.20 -19.41 10.19
N LEU A 382 -15.79 -19.31 11.46
CA LEU A 382 -15.43 -18.04 12.09
C LEU A 382 -14.20 -17.38 11.46
N LEU A 383 -13.16 -18.14 11.12
CA LEU A 383 -11.98 -17.60 10.43
C LEU A 383 -12.31 -17.09 9.02
N HIS A 384 -13.21 -17.75 8.30
CA HIS A 384 -13.73 -17.21 7.03
C HIS A 384 -14.59 -15.95 7.24
N ALA A 385 -15.37 -15.92 8.31
CA ALA A 385 -16.21 -14.80 8.67
C ALA A 385 -15.46 -13.64 9.33
N ALA A 386 -14.18 -13.78 9.70
CA ALA A 386 -13.38 -12.74 10.36
C ALA A 386 -11.96 -12.65 9.75
N PRO A 387 -11.76 -11.83 8.70
CA PRO A 387 -10.50 -11.74 7.98
C PRO A 387 -9.33 -11.27 8.85
N LEU A 388 -9.56 -10.38 9.81
CA LEU A 388 -8.49 -9.91 10.70
C LEU A 388 -8.09 -11.00 11.70
N CYS A 389 -9.03 -11.86 12.11
CA CYS A 389 -8.69 -13.08 12.86
C CYS A 389 -7.80 -14.00 12.03
N ALA A 390 -8.16 -14.25 10.76
CA ALA A 390 -7.37 -15.09 9.86
C ALA A 390 -5.95 -14.53 9.67
N GLU A 391 -5.81 -13.21 9.54
CA GLU A 391 -4.52 -12.53 9.48
C GLU A 391 -3.69 -12.74 10.76
N ALA A 392 -4.30 -12.53 11.93
CA ALA A 392 -3.62 -12.61 13.21
C ALA A 392 -3.03 -14.00 13.50
N VAL A 393 -3.74 -15.06 13.08
CA VAL A 393 -3.34 -16.44 13.35
C VAL A 393 -2.54 -17.08 12.22
N PHE A 394 -2.39 -16.41 11.07
CA PHE A 394 -1.75 -16.97 9.88
C PHE A 394 -0.31 -17.44 10.16
N ALA A 395 0.55 -16.55 10.66
CA ALA A 395 1.95 -16.89 10.93
C ALA A 395 2.10 -17.97 12.02
N PRO A 396 1.41 -17.88 13.18
CA PRO A 396 1.42 -18.95 14.19
C PRO A 396 1.03 -20.34 13.64
N ILE A 397 -0.02 -20.43 12.81
CA ILE A 397 -0.46 -21.69 12.21
C ILE A 397 0.58 -22.23 11.22
N GLU A 398 1.15 -21.35 10.39
CA GLU A 398 2.19 -21.74 9.44
C GLU A 398 3.47 -22.23 10.13
N GLU A 399 3.86 -21.63 11.26
CA GLU A 399 4.98 -22.11 12.06
C GLU A 399 4.76 -23.53 12.60
N LEU A 400 3.55 -23.84 13.10
CA LEU A 400 3.20 -25.19 13.53
C LEU A 400 3.32 -26.19 12.38
N ARG A 401 2.81 -25.82 11.19
CA ARG A 401 2.86 -26.64 9.99
C ARG A 401 4.30 -26.94 9.59
N VAL A 402 5.18 -25.94 9.63
CA VAL A 402 6.61 -26.09 9.31
C VAL A 402 7.33 -26.97 10.33
N ARG A 403 6.98 -26.88 11.62
CA ARG A 403 7.55 -27.72 12.69
C ARG A 403 6.98 -29.14 12.73
N GLY A 404 5.95 -29.44 11.93
CA GLY A 404 5.23 -30.72 11.98
C GLY A 404 4.37 -30.90 13.24
N GLN A 405 4.08 -29.83 13.97
CA GLN A 405 3.30 -29.83 15.22
C GLN A 405 1.81 -29.66 14.92
N VAL A 406 1.22 -30.65 14.25
CA VAL A 406 -0.15 -30.58 13.71
C VAL A 406 -1.23 -31.17 14.62
N THR A 407 -0.97 -31.25 15.93
CA THR A 407 -1.98 -31.75 16.88
C THR A 407 -3.06 -30.72 17.13
N SER A 408 -4.26 -31.19 17.51
CA SER A 408 -5.38 -30.30 17.82
C SER A 408 -5.04 -29.35 18.96
N PHE A 409 -4.33 -29.83 20.00
CA PHE A 409 -3.91 -28.99 21.11
C PHE A 409 -2.96 -27.87 20.68
N ALA A 410 -1.93 -28.19 19.88
CA ALA A 410 -0.99 -27.20 19.38
C ALA A 410 -1.70 -26.14 18.53
N PHE A 411 -2.56 -26.56 17.61
CA PHE A 411 -3.36 -25.68 16.76
C PHE A 411 -4.17 -24.67 17.59
N TYR A 412 -5.02 -25.13 18.52
CA TYR A 412 -5.86 -24.24 19.30
C TYR A 412 -5.09 -23.39 20.33
N THR A 413 -3.92 -23.85 20.78
CA THR A 413 -3.03 -23.06 21.62
C THR A 413 -2.40 -21.91 20.84
N ALA A 414 -1.99 -22.15 19.59
CA ALA A 414 -1.40 -21.12 18.74
C ALA A 414 -2.40 -20.00 18.34
N LEU A 415 -3.71 -20.23 18.45
CA LEU A 415 -4.72 -19.20 18.21
C LEU A 415 -4.85 -18.22 19.38
N GLU A 416 -4.55 -18.62 20.62
CA GLU A 416 -4.97 -17.89 21.82
C GLU A 416 -4.33 -16.50 21.93
N ALA A 417 -3.01 -16.44 22.03
CA ALA A 417 -2.31 -15.16 22.24
C ALA A 417 -2.58 -14.14 21.11
N PRO A 418 -2.50 -14.49 19.81
CA PRO A 418 -2.82 -13.55 18.73
C PRO A 418 -4.26 -13.04 18.77
N LEU A 419 -5.23 -13.90 19.12
CA LEU A 419 -6.63 -13.49 19.19
C LEU A 419 -6.94 -12.63 20.43
N VAL A 420 -6.26 -12.85 21.56
CA VAL A 420 -6.37 -11.97 22.74
C VAL A 420 -5.78 -10.58 22.43
N GLU A 421 -4.61 -10.54 21.76
CA GLU A 421 -4.02 -9.28 21.28
C GLU A 421 -4.98 -8.54 20.33
N LEU A 422 -5.57 -9.27 19.37
CA LEU A 422 -6.53 -8.72 18.41
C LEU A 422 -7.82 -8.24 19.07
N GLU A 423 -8.39 -8.99 20.02
CA GLU A 423 -9.61 -8.62 20.75
C GLU A 423 -9.42 -7.31 21.51
N THR A 424 -8.28 -7.17 22.20
CA THR A 424 -7.91 -5.95 22.90
C THR A 424 -7.77 -4.77 21.94
N ALA A 425 -7.11 -4.98 20.79
CA ALA A 425 -6.92 -3.94 19.79
C ALA A 425 -8.25 -3.52 19.13
N LEU A 426 -9.08 -4.48 18.71
CA LEU A 426 -10.39 -4.22 18.11
C LEU A 426 -11.34 -3.51 19.09
N ALA A 427 -11.31 -3.82 20.38
CA ALA A 427 -12.10 -3.11 21.38
C ALA A 427 -11.74 -1.62 21.45
N ARG A 428 -10.44 -1.30 21.43
CA ARG A 428 -9.96 0.11 21.39
C ARG A 428 -10.31 0.79 20.08
N VAL A 429 -10.10 0.11 18.95
CA VAL A 429 -10.37 0.65 17.62
C VAL A 429 -11.86 0.90 17.41
N SER A 430 -12.73 0.01 17.89
CA SER A 430 -14.18 0.18 17.84
C SER A 430 -14.63 1.49 18.49
N GLN A 431 -14.07 1.84 19.65
CA GLN A 431 -14.35 3.11 20.32
C GLN A 431 -13.86 4.32 19.50
N ARG A 432 -12.64 4.24 18.92
CA ARG A 432 -12.07 5.31 18.11
C ARG A 432 -12.82 5.53 16.79
N VAL A 433 -13.26 4.46 16.13
CA VAL A 433 -14.09 4.51 14.92
C VAL A 433 -15.45 5.14 15.25
N LEU A 434 -16.07 4.76 16.37
CA LEU A 434 -17.32 5.38 16.82
C LEU A 434 -17.16 6.88 17.07
N ALA A 435 -16.09 7.29 17.76
CA ALA A 435 -15.80 8.71 17.99
C ALA A 435 -15.59 9.48 16.66
N ALA A 436 -14.77 8.95 15.76
CA ALA A 436 -14.52 9.55 14.44
C ALA A 436 -15.81 9.65 13.59
N SER A 437 -16.68 8.65 13.68
CA SER A 437 -17.99 8.65 13.02
C SER A 437 -18.89 9.80 13.52
N ILE A 438 -18.92 10.04 14.84
CA ILE A 438 -19.68 11.14 15.45
C ILE A 438 -19.11 12.50 15.02
N GLU A 439 -17.78 12.66 15.03
CA GLU A 439 -17.10 13.88 14.56
C GLU A 439 -17.45 14.19 13.10
N SER A 440 -17.40 13.19 12.21
CA SER A 440 -17.72 13.35 10.79
C SER A 440 -19.19 13.68 10.50
N SER A 441 -20.09 13.32 11.43
CA SER A 441 -21.54 13.55 11.31
C SER A 441 -21.96 14.91 11.88
N THR A 442 -21.07 15.61 12.58
CA THR A 442 -21.34 16.92 13.16
C THR A 442 -20.97 17.98 12.11
N PRO A 443 -21.91 18.83 11.64
CA PRO A 443 -21.57 19.90 10.72
C PRO A 443 -20.48 20.77 11.36
N ALA A 444 -19.38 21.02 10.64
CA ALA A 444 -18.40 22.00 11.08
C ALA A 444 -19.14 23.32 11.34
N ALA A 445 -19.17 23.75 12.61
CA ALA A 445 -19.66 25.09 12.93
C ALA A 445 -18.84 26.06 12.10
N LEU A 446 -19.49 26.72 11.13
CA LEU A 446 -18.91 27.79 10.33
C LEU A 446 -18.15 28.73 11.27
N ALA A 447 -16.82 28.71 11.19
CA ALA A 447 -16.01 29.72 11.85
C ALA A 447 -16.47 31.09 11.33
N PRO A 448 -16.76 32.06 12.20
CA PRO A 448 -17.20 33.38 11.74
C PRO A 448 -16.07 33.97 10.90
N THR A 449 -16.37 34.24 9.64
CA THR A 449 -15.54 35.06 8.76
C THR A 449 -15.40 36.44 9.40
N GLY A 450 -14.23 36.74 9.94
CA GLY A 450 -13.82 38.03 10.48
C GLY A 450 -12.72 38.63 9.64
#